data_AF-A0A353VRL0-F1
#
_entry.id   AF-A0A353VRL0-F1
#
_cell.length_a   1.000
_cell.length_b   1.000
_cell.length_c   1.000
_cell.angle_alpha   90.00
_cell.angle_beta   90.00
_cell.angle_gamma   90.00
#
_symmetry.space_group_name_H-M   'P 1'
#
loop_
_entity.id
_entity.type
_entity.pdbx_description
1 polymer ?
#
loop_
_entity_poly.entity_id
_entity_poly.type
_entity_poly.pdbx_seq_one_letter_code
_entity_poly.pdbx_strand_id
1 'polypeptide(L)'
;MSEIYLVIVVFLFVLAVFDLMVGVSNDAVNFLNSAIGAKVAKFRTIIIVAAVGVFLGATMSNGMMEVARHGIFHPAMFSMKELMF
;
A
#
# COMPACT_ATOMS: atom_id res chain seq x y z
N MET A 1 17.92 -7.22 24.13
CA MET A 1 16.54 -6.74 23.91
C MET A 1 16.48 -5.78 22.73
N SER A 2 17.13 -4.61 22.74
CA SER A 2 17.14 -3.61 21.65
C SER A 2 17.40 -4.16 20.23
N GLU A 3 18.38 -5.05 20.05
CA GLU A 3 18.67 -5.57 18.70
C GLU A 3 17.57 -6.46 18.13
N ILE A 4 16.86 -7.21 18.97
CA ILE A 4 15.70 -8.02 18.55
C ILE A 4 14.56 -7.11 18.07
N TYR A 5 14.32 -5.98 18.73
CA TYR A 5 13.33 -4.99 18.25
C TYR A 5 13.69 -4.47 16.86
N LEU A 6 14.97 -4.15 16.63
CA LEU A 6 15.42 -3.64 15.34
C LEU A 6 15.24 -4.70 14.23
N VAL A 7 15.55 -5.97 14.53
CA VAL A 7 15.31 -7.09 13.61
C VAL A 7 13.82 -7.24 13.28
N ILE A 8 12.93 -7.17 14.28
CA ILE A 8 11.48 -7.25 14.08
C ILE A 8 10.98 -6.07 13.24
N VAL A 9 11.43 -4.84 13.51
CA VAL A 9 11.03 -3.66 12.73
C VAL A 9 11.47 -3.78 11.27
N VAL A 10 12.70 -4.21 11.01
CA VAL A 10 13.18 -4.45 9.64
C VAL A 10 12.35 -5.53 8.95
N PHE A 11 12.04 -6.61 9.65
CA PHE A 11 11.21 -7.69 9.12
C PHE A 11 9.79 -7.21 8.78
N LEU A 12 9.14 -6.47 9.68
CA LEU A 12 7.82 -5.88 9.44
C LEU A 12 7.85 -4.87 8.29
N PHE A 13 8.92 -4.09 8.16
CA PHE A 13 9.08 -3.16 7.05
C PHE A 13 9.15 -3.90 5.71
N VAL A 14 9.91 -5.00 5.64
CA VAL A 14 9.97 -5.85 4.45
C VAL A 14 8.61 -6.44 4.12
N LEU A 15 7.88 -6.97 5.11
CA LEU A 15 6.52 -7.48 4.90
C LEU A 15 5.56 -6.40 4.40
N ALA A 16 5.64 -5.18 4.95
CA ALA A 16 4.81 -4.06 4.51
C ALA A 16 5.10 -3.67 3.06
N VAL A 17 6.36 -3.75 2.61
CA VAL A 17 6.71 -3.52 1.19
C VAL A 17 6.07 -4.59 0.29
N PHE A 18 6.13 -5.86 0.68
CA PHE A 18 5.49 -6.94 -0.09
C PHE A 18 3.98 -6.78 -0.15
N ASP A 19 3.33 -6.49 0.98
CA ASP A 19 1.89 -6.28 1.06
C ASP A 19 1.44 -5.13 0.15
N LEU A 20 2.14 -3.98 0.24
CA LEU A 20 1.89 -2.83 -0.63
C LEU A 20 2.07 -3.18 -2.11
N MET A 21 3.13 -3.90 -2.47
CA MET A 21 3.38 -4.29 -3.86
C MET A 21 2.27 -5.19 -4.40
N VAL A 22 1.84 -6.21 -3.66
CA VAL A 22 0.80 -7.15 -4.11
C VAL A 22 -0.55 -6.44 -4.19
N GLY A 23 -0.92 -5.65 -3.18
CA GLY A 23 -2.17 -4.91 -3.14
C GLY A 23 -2.30 -3.90 -4.30
N VAL A 24 -1.30 -3.03 -4.46
CA VAL A 24 -1.32 -2.00 -5.51
C VAL A 24 -1.27 -2.63 -6.91
N SER A 25 -0.53 -3.74 -7.08
CA SER A 25 -0.46 -4.43 -8.38
C SER A 25 -1.81 -5.05 -8.77
N ASN A 26 -2.55 -5.58 -7.80
CA ASN A 26 -3.88 -6.13 -8.02
C ASN A 26 -4.84 -5.06 -8.53
N ASP A 27 -4.81 -3.88 -7.91
CA ASP A 27 -5.64 -2.74 -8.33
C ASP A 27 -5.19 -2.18 -9.68
N ALA A 28 -3.88 -2.09 -9.92
CA ALA A 28 -3.34 -1.65 -11.20
C ALA A 28 -3.82 -2.52 -12.36
N VAL A 29 -3.78 -3.85 -12.21
CA VAL A 29 -4.27 -4.77 -13.26
C VAL A 29 -5.77 -4.58 -13.52
N ASN A 30 -6.57 -4.37 -12.48
CA ASN A 30 -8.00 -4.09 -12.62
C ASN A 30 -8.26 -2.81 -13.43
N PHE A 31 -7.48 -1.74 -13.22
CA PHE A 31 -7.59 -0.50 -14.02
C PHE A 31 -7.06 -0.66 -15.45
N LEU A 32 -5.96 -1.38 -15.62
CA LEU A 32 -5.28 -1.56 -16.89
C LEU A 32 -6.07 -2.46 -17.86
N ASN A 33 -6.78 -3.47 -17.35
CA ASN A 33 -7.54 -4.44 -18.16
C ASN A 33 -8.52 -3.75 -19.11
N SER A 34 -9.28 -2.76 -18.63
CA SER A 34 -10.25 -2.02 -19.45
C SER A 34 -9.57 -1.18 -20.54
N ALA A 35 -8.45 -0.51 -20.22
CA ALA A 35 -7.72 0.34 -21.15
C ALA A 35 -6.98 -0.47 -22.23
N ILE A 36 -6.37 -1.60 -21.84
CA ILE A 36 -5.67 -2.52 -22.74
C ILE A 36 -6.68 -3.24 -23.64
N GLY A 37 -7.78 -3.75 -23.08
CA GLY A 37 -8.83 -4.44 -23.82
C GLY A 37 -9.50 -3.56 -24.87
N ALA A 38 -9.73 -2.29 -24.56
CA ALA A 38 -10.29 -1.30 -25.49
C ALA A 38 -9.29 -0.76 -26.53
N LYS A 39 -8.00 -1.11 -26.43
CA LYS A 39 -6.92 -0.63 -27.32
C LYS A 39 -6.87 0.91 -27.45
N VAL A 40 -7.13 1.62 -26.36
CA VAL A 40 -7.28 3.08 -26.38
C VAL A 40 -5.97 3.82 -26.70
N ALA A 41 -4.82 3.23 -26.37
CA ALA A 41 -3.49 3.77 -26.61
C ALA A 41 -2.44 2.63 -26.67
N LYS A 42 -1.19 2.98 -27.01
CA LYS A 42 -0.07 2.04 -26.94
C LYS A 42 0.16 1.60 -25.49
N PHE A 43 0.51 0.33 -25.28
CA PHE A 43 0.75 -0.26 -23.95
C PHE A 43 1.67 0.61 -23.06
N ARG A 44 2.77 1.13 -23.62
CA ARG A 44 3.68 2.04 -22.90
C ARG A 44 2.98 3.30 -22.36
N THR A 45 2.11 3.92 -23.15
CA THR A 45 1.36 5.11 -22.74
C THR A 45 0.41 4.78 -21.59
N ILE A 46 -0.29 3.64 -21.68
CA ILE A 46 -1.22 3.19 -20.65
C ILE A 46 -0.48 2.97 -19.32
N ILE A 47 0.68 2.29 -19.35
CA ILE A 47 1.49 2.03 -18.16
C ILE A 47 2.02 3.33 -17.53
N ILE A 48 2.51 4.28 -18.34
CA ILE A 48 3.01 5.56 -17.82
C ILE A 48 1.88 6.34 -17.13
N VAL A 49 0.71 6.44 -17.77
CA VAL A 49 -0.44 7.12 -17.19
C VAL A 49 -0.90 6.44 -15.89
N ALA A 50 -0.96 5.11 -15.87
CA ALA A 50 -1.32 4.35 -14.67
C ALA A 50 -0.31 4.55 -13.53
N ALA A 51 1.00 4.53 -13.82
CA ALA A 51 2.04 4.73 -12.82
C ALA A 51 1.95 6.13 -12.19
N VAL A 52 1.77 7.18 -13.02
CA VAL A 52 1.60 8.55 -12.54
C VAL A 52 0.30 8.68 -11.73
N GLY A 53 -0.80 8.10 -12.21
CA GLY A 53 -2.09 8.14 -11.53
C GLY A 53 -2.06 7.45 -10.17
N VAL A 54 -1.47 6.26 -10.08
CA VAL A 54 -1.31 5.53 -8.80
C VAL A 54 -0.41 6.29 -7.84
N PHE A 55 0.70 6.87 -8.32
CA PHE A 55 1.60 7.67 -7.49
C PHE A 55 0.90 8.91 -6.90
N LEU A 56 0.19 9.67 -7.74
CA LEU A 56 -0.57 10.84 -7.29
C LEU A 56 -1.71 10.43 -6.35
N GLY A 57 -2.46 9.37 -6.68
CA GLY A 57 -3.52 8.85 -5.84
C GLY A 57 -3.02 8.42 -4.46
N ALA A 58 -1.91 7.69 -4.41
CA ALA A 58 -1.29 7.24 -3.15
C ALA A 58 -0.80 8.43 -2.30
N THR A 59 -0.10 9.40 -2.90
CA THR A 59 0.43 10.57 -2.18
C THR A 59 -0.67 11.51 -1.65
N MET A 60 -1.84 11.55 -2.30
CA MET A 60 -2.98 12.38 -1.88
C MET A 60 -3.98 11.64 -0.98
N SER A 61 -3.77 10.36 -0.66
CA SER A 61 -4.76 9.46 -0.01
C SER A 61 -5.01 9.67 1.50
N ASN A 62 -4.64 10.82 2.08
CA ASN A 62 -4.72 11.09 3.52
C ASN A 62 -6.11 10.80 4.13
N GLY A 63 -7.19 11.12 3.42
CA GLY A 63 -8.55 10.90 3.91
C GLY A 63 -8.92 9.42 4.09
N MET A 64 -8.41 8.52 3.24
CA MET A 64 -8.69 7.08 3.34
C MET A 64 -7.95 6.44 4.53
N MET A 65 -6.73 6.92 4.80
CA MET A 65 -5.93 6.52 5.96
C MET A 65 -6.55 7.00 7.28
N GLU A 66 -7.24 8.14 7.29
CA GLU A 66 -7.97 8.64 8.45
C GLU A 66 -9.21 7.78 8.77
N VAL A 67 -9.94 7.34 7.75
CA VAL A 67 -11.09 6.42 7.91
C VAL A 67 -10.64 5.06 8.47
N ALA A 68 -9.54 4.50 7.96
CA ALA A 68 -8.98 3.24 8.48
C ALA A 68 -8.57 3.35 9.96
N ARG A 69 -8.04 4.51 10.38
CA ARG A 69 -7.63 4.78 11.77
C ARG A 69 -8.81 5.00 12.72
N HIS A 70 -9.93 5.56 12.27
CA HIS A 70 -11.09 5.76 13.15
C HIS A 70 -12.02 4.55 13.23
N GLY A 71 -11.97 3.64 12.25
CA GLY A 71 -12.90 2.50 12.16
C GLY A 71 -12.33 1.13 12.54
N ILE A 72 -11.02 0.90 12.42
CA ILE A 72 -10.43 -0.46 12.49
C ILE A 72 -9.26 -0.56 13.49
N PHE A 73 -8.45 0.49 13.63
CA PHE A 73 -7.24 0.48 14.46
C PHE A 73 -7.26 1.57 15.53
N HIS A 74 -7.30 1.19 16.81
CA HIS A 74 -7.10 2.12 17.93
C HIS A 74 -5.67 1.96 18.49
N PRO A 75 -4.64 2.55 17.85
CA PRO A 75 -3.25 2.37 18.28
C PRO A 75 -2.99 2.82 19.72
N ALA A 76 -3.80 3.75 20.25
CA ALA A 76 -3.73 4.20 21.64
C ALA A 76 -4.09 3.13 22.67
N MET A 77 -4.75 2.04 22.26
CA MET A 77 -5.15 0.93 23.13
C MET A 77 -4.10 -0.19 23.23
N PHE A 78 -2.97 -0.07 22.53
CA PHE A 78 -1.91 -1.09 22.52
C PHE A 78 -0.66 -0.59 23.23
N SER A 79 -0.19 -1.34 24.22
CA SER A 79 1.14 -1.15 24.79
C SER A 79 2.20 -1.86 23.96
N MET A 80 3.45 -1.37 23.99
CA MET A 80 4.58 -2.05 23.33
C MET A 80 4.79 -3.49 23.82
N LYS A 81 4.30 -3.82 25.02
CA LYS A 81 4.36 -5.18 25.56
C LYS A 81 3.31 -6.09 24.91
N GLU A 82 2.09 -5.59 24.68
CA GLU A 82 1.01 -6.34 24.01
C GLU A 82 1.21 -6.50 22.50
N LEU A 83 1.98 -5.60 21.86
CA LEU A 83 2.31 -5.73 20.44
C LEU A 83 3.38 -6.79 20.15
N MET A 84 4.08 -7.27 21.18
CA MET A 84 5.26 -8.13 21.03
C MET A 84 5.14 -9.51 21.67
N PHE A 85 4.16 -9.70 22.56
CA PHE A 85 3.86 -10.95 23.25
C PHE A 85 2.37 -11.26 23.10
#